data_AF-A0A3D3M1U0-F1
#
_entry.id   AF-A0A3D3M1U0-F1
#
_cell.length_a   1.000
_cell.length_b   1.000
_cell.length_c   1.000
_cell.angle_alpha   90.00
_cell.angle_beta   90.00
_cell.angle_gamma   90.00
#
_symmetry.space_group_name_H-M   'P 1'
#
loop_
_entity.id
_entity.type
_entity.pdbx_description
1 polymer ?
#
loop_
_entity_poly.entity_id
_entity_poly.type
_entity_poly.pdbx_seq_one_letter_code
_entity_poly.pdbx_strand_id
1 'polypeptide(L)'
;MPVFISYRHPDRLDAFVINERLKLEGINTCLELFDPQGQTTDDICTLFNTNINACTHMITVLGQSGVDEWWVPFSLGSATQLNRRLAFYQCEGTLPGYLERWPTLNRREHIDLFVSAYHDEQTFRRAISKDAAETNRNNAEFFHADLRARLRRGF
;
A
#
# COMPACT_ATOMS: atom_id res chain seq x y z
N MET A 1 11.40 6.16 3.75
CA MET A 1 9.96 6.00 4.00
C MET A 1 9.60 4.62 3.45
N PRO A 2 9.65 3.53 4.23
CA PRO A 2 9.50 2.21 3.64
C PRO A 2 8.09 1.96 3.12
N VAL A 3 7.97 1.17 2.06
CA VAL A 3 6.72 0.67 1.48
C VAL A 3 6.50 -0.77 1.91
N PHE A 4 5.41 -1.02 2.61
CA PHE A 4 4.94 -2.36 2.95
C PHE A 4 4.19 -2.95 1.76
N ILE A 5 4.55 -4.16 1.32
CA ILE A 5 3.88 -4.84 0.21
C ILE A 5 3.28 -6.12 0.77
N SER A 6 1.96 -6.16 0.91
CA SER A 6 1.22 -7.29 1.44
C SER A 6 0.58 -8.08 0.29
N TYR A 7 0.77 -9.40 0.27
CA TYR A 7 0.27 -10.25 -0.81
C TYR A 7 -0.03 -11.68 -0.34
N ARG A 8 -0.79 -12.44 -1.14
CA ARG A 8 -1.03 -13.88 -0.93
C ARG A 8 -0.14 -14.72 -1.84
N HIS A 9 0.05 -16.00 -1.51
CA HIS A 9 0.93 -16.89 -2.28
C HIS A 9 0.64 -16.91 -3.80
N PRO A 10 -0.62 -16.92 -4.27
CA PRO A 10 -0.93 -16.86 -5.71
C PRO A 10 -0.42 -15.58 -6.39
N ASP A 11 -0.36 -14.48 -5.64
CA ASP A 11 -0.07 -13.14 -6.15
C ASP A 11 1.42 -12.77 -6.00
N ARG A 12 2.27 -13.77 -5.68
CA ARG A 12 3.71 -13.59 -5.44
C ARG A 12 4.43 -12.92 -6.60
N LEU A 13 4.12 -13.31 -7.83
CA LEU A 13 4.82 -12.77 -9.00
C LEU A 13 4.63 -11.25 -9.11
N ASP A 14 3.39 -10.78 -8.97
CA ASP A 14 3.06 -9.36 -9.02
C ASP A 14 3.70 -8.58 -7.86
N ALA A 15 3.65 -9.14 -6.65
CA ALA A 15 4.28 -8.53 -5.47
C ALA A 15 5.80 -8.34 -5.65
N PHE A 16 6.48 -9.34 -6.22
CA PHE A 16 7.92 -9.26 -6.51
C PHE A 16 8.24 -8.26 -7.63
N VAL A 17 7.41 -8.18 -8.67
CA VAL A 17 7.57 -7.18 -9.74
C VAL A 17 7.45 -5.76 -9.19
N ILE A 18 6.44 -5.49 -8.36
CA ILE A 18 6.26 -4.20 -7.70
C ILE A 18 7.47 -3.89 -6.81
N ASN A 19 7.88 -4.87 -5.99
CA ASN A 19 9.02 -4.73 -5.08
C ASN A 19 10.31 -4.34 -5.81
N GLU A 20 10.65 -5.04 -6.89
CA GLU A 20 11.86 -4.73 -7.66
C GLU A 20 11.74 -3.39 -8.37
N ARG A 21 10.57 -3.05 -8.92
CA ARG A 21 10.32 -1.74 -9.53
C ARG A 21 10.55 -0.58 -8.56
N LEU A 22 10.07 -0.71 -7.31
CA LEU A 22 10.27 0.30 -6.25
C LEU A 22 11.74 0.38 -5.81
N LYS A 23 12.41 -0.76 -5.66
CA LYS A 23 13.83 -0.80 -5.29
C LYS A 23 14.73 -0.13 -6.34
N LEU A 24 14.40 -0.26 -7.63
CA LEU A 24 15.12 0.42 -8.71
C LEU A 24 15.10 1.95 -8.56
N GLU A 25 14.12 2.50 -7.86
CA GLU A 25 13.98 3.94 -7.57
C GLU A 25 14.55 4.32 -6.19
N GLY A 26 15.29 3.41 -5.55
CA GLY A 26 15.87 3.60 -4.22
C GLY A 26 14.82 3.62 -3.09
N ILE A 27 13.64 3.05 -3.31
CA ILE A 27 12.58 2.96 -2.30
C ILE A 27 12.76 1.67 -1.51
N ASN A 28 12.94 1.80 -0.19
CA ASN A 28 13.01 0.65 0.71
C ASN A 28 11.63 -0.03 0.80
N THR A 29 11.61 -1.35 0.66
CA THR A 29 10.40 -2.16 0.72
C THR A 29 10.47 -3.21 1.82
N CYS A 30 9.31 -3.54 2.39
CA CYS A 30 9.10 -4.70 3.25
C CYS A 30 8.05 -5.58 2.58
N LEU A 31 8.45 -6.78 2.15
CA LEU A 31 7.62 -7.69 1.40
C LEU A 31 7.06 -8.76 2.35
N GLU A 32 5.75 -8.78 2.56
CA GLU A 32 5.08 -9.62 3.54
C GLU A 32 4.10 -10.57 2.86
N LEU A 33 4.37 -11.87 3.00
CA LEU A 33 3.43 -12.91 2.59
C LEU A 33 2.39 -13.10 3.68
N PHE A 34 1.13 -12.81 3.37
CA PHE A 34 0.02 -13.13 4.24
C PHE A 34 -0.39 -14.60 4.04
N ASP A 35 0.23 -15.54 4.75
CA ASP A 35 -0.10 -16.96 4.67
C ASP A 35 -0.51 -17.52 6.04
N PRO A 36 -1.78 -17.95 6.22
CA PRO A 36 -2.21 -18.56 7.46
C PRO A 36 -1.71 -20.00 7.65
N GLN A 37 -1.04 -20.61 6.66
CA GLN A 37 -0.58 -21.99 6.77
C GLN A 37 0.53 -22.14 7.82
N GLY A 38 0.22 -22.84 8.91
CA GLY A 38 1.19 -23.20 9.94
C GLY A 38 1.52 -22.11 10.96
N GLN A 39 0.80 -20.98 10.94
CA GLN A 39 0.90 -19.90 11.93
C GLN A 39 -0.40 -19.71 12.68
N THR A 40 -0.33 -19.29 13.93
CA THR A 40 -1.54 -18.87 14.66
C THR A 40 -1.99 -17.49 14.19
N THR A 41 -3.27 -17.16 14.38
CA THR A 41 -3.78 -15.81 14.08
C THR A 41 -2.99 -14.72 14.83
N ASP A 42 -2.55 -15.00 16.06
CA ASP A 42 -1.77 -14.06 16.86
C ASP A 42 -0.38 -13.82 16.28
N ASP A 43 0.28 -14.86 15.75
CA ASP A 43 1.57 -14.73 15.07
C ASP A 43 1.43 -13.85 13.83
N ILE A 44 0.41 -14.11 13.01
CA ILE A 44 0.11 -13.34 11.80
C ILE A 44 -0.16 -11.88 12.15
N CYS A 45 -1.01 -11.62 13.15
CA CYS A 45 -1.33 -10.27 13.59
C CYS A 45 -0.09 -9.54 14.11
N THR A 46 0.73 -10.21 14.91
CA THR A 46 1.93 -9.63 15.52
C THR A 46 2.97 -9.27 14.46
N LEU A 47 3.24 -10.20 13.53
CA LEU A 47 4.19 -9.97 12.45
C LEU A 47 3.73 -8.85 11.51
N PHE A 48 2.46 -8.91 11.09
CA PHE A 48 1.85 -7.87 10.25
C PHE A 48 1.95 -6.50 10.92
N ASN A 49 1.53 -6.39 12.18
CA ASN A 49 1.55 -5.13 12.92
C ASN A 49 2.98 -4.61 13.11
N THR A 50 3.95 -5.49 13.35
CA THR A 50 5.36 -5.08 13.46
C THR A 50 5.85 -4.45 12.15
N ASN A 51 5.58 -5.10 11.02
CA ASN A 51 6.07 -4.67 9.72
C ASN A 51 5.37 -3.41 9.20
N ILE A 52 4.05 -3.31 9.35
CA ILE A 52 3.30 -2.11 8.94
C ILE A 52 3.62 -0.89 9.82
N ASN A 53 3.95 -1.09 11.09
CA ASN A 53 4.40 -0.01 11.97
C ASN A 53 5.76 0.57 11.52
N ALA A 54 6.66 -0.26 11.01
CA ALA A 54 7.95 0.17 10.46
C ALA A 54 7.84 0.88 9.09
N CYS A 55 6.70 0.77 8.43
CA CYS A 55 6.47 1.33 7.10
C CYS A 55 5.65 2.63 7.14
N THR A 56 5.64 3.34 6.02
CA THR A 56 4.90 4.62 5.84
C THR A 56 3.83 4.53 4.77
N HIS A 57 4.07 3.65 3.80
CA HIS A 57 3.21 3.37 2.66
C HIS A 57 2.86 1.89 2.69
N MET A 58 1.75 1.55 2.05
CA MET A 58 1.31 0.17 1.92
C MET A 58 0.71 -0.06 0.53
N ILE A 59 1.16 -1.12 -0.13
CA ILE A 59 0.55 -1.68 -1.33
C ILE A 59 -0.01 -3.04 -0.97
N THR A 60 -1.32 -3.21 -1.10
CA THR A 60 -1.97 -4.51 -0.96
C THR A 60 -2.20 -5.10 -2.34
N VAL A 61 -1.60 -6.26 -2.62
CA VAL A 61 -1.76 -6.99 -3.87
C VAL A 61 -3.01 -7.87 -3.76
N LEU A 62 -4.04 -7.52 -4.52
CA LEU A 62 -5.31 -8.20 -4.65
C LEU A 62 -5.32 -8.84 -6.04
N GLY A 63 -4.62 -9.96 -6.22
CA GLY A 63 -4.62 -10.65 -7.51
C GLY A 63 -5.90 -11.47 -7.68
N GLN A 64 -5.78 -12.78 -7.91
CA GLN A 64 -6.97 -13.62 -8.18
C GLN A 64 -7.74 -14.03 -6.93
N SER A 65 -7.10 -13.87 -5.76
CA SER A 65 -7.72 -14.14 -4.46
C SER A 65 -8.69 -12.99 -4.15
N GLY A 66 -9.99 -13.30 -4.10
CA GLY A 66 -11.04 -12.30 -3.98
C GLY A 66 -10.91 -11.38 -2.75
N VAL A 67 -11.45 -10.18 -2.88
CA VAL A 67 -11.42 -9.11 -1.86
C VAL A 67 -12.24 -9.44 -0.59
N ASP A 68 -12.97 -10.55 -0.63
CA ASP A 68 -13.87 -11.00 0.44
C ASP A 68 -13.14 -11.81 1.53
N GLU A 69 -11.85 -12.07 1.38
CA GLU A 69 -11.06 -12.70 2.43
C GLU A 69 -10.83 -11.73 3.62
N TRP A 70 -11.02 -12.22 4.84
CA TRP A 70 -10.95 -11.43 6.09
C TRP A 70 -9.66 -10.60 6.27
N TRP A 71 -8.56 -11.03 5.65
CA TRP A 71 -7.27 -10.36 5.79
C TRP A 71 -7.23 -9.00 5.09
N VAL A 72 -8.04 -8.79 4.05
CA VAL A 72 -8.13 -7.51 3.33
C VAL A 72 -8.69 -6.42 4.26
N PRO A 73 -9.90 -6.54 4.85
CA PRO A 73 -10.41 -5.56 5.80
C PRO A 73 -9.56 -5.45 7.07
N PHE A 74 -8.92 -6.54 7.52
CA PHE A 74 -7.94 -6.48 8.62
C PHE A 74 -6.76 -5.58 8.28
N SER A 75 -6.08 -5.83 7.16
CA SER A 75 -4.92 -5.07 6.71
C SER A 75 -5.26 -3.59 6.49
N LEU A 76 -6.44 -3.33 5.91
CA LEU A 76 -6.99 -2.01 5.71
C LEU A 76 -7.23 -1.28 7.04
N GLY A 77 -7.83 -1.95 8.02
CA GLY A 77 -8.07 -1.39 9.35
C GLY A 77 -6.77 -0.93 10.03
N SER A 78 -5.77 -1.81 10.07
CA SER A 78 -4.46 -1.48 10.65
C SER A 78 -3.77 -0.32 9.92
N ALA A 79 -3.80 -0.32 8.59
CA ALA A 79 -3.16 0.72 7.79
C ALA A 79 -3.84 2.09 7.93
N THR A 80 -5.17 2.11 7.98
CA THR A 80 -5.95 3.35 8.14
C THR A 80 -5.77 3.94 9.53
N GLN A 81 -5.78 3.12 10.59
CA GLN A 81 -5.51 3.57 11.95
C GLN A 81 -4.12 4.22 12.09
N LEU A 82 -3.14 3.70 11.35
CA LEU A 82 -1.77 4.21 11.31
C LEU A 82 -1.56 5.35 10.31
N ASN A 83 -2.61 5.82 9.63
CA ASN A 83 -2.54 6.84 8.57
C ASN A 83 -1.49 6.53 7.50
N ARG A 84 -1.40 5.25 7.07
CA ARG A 84 -0.49 4.81 6.01
C ARG A 84 -1.01 5.24 4.63
N ARG A 85 -0.06 5.50 3.72
CA ARG A 85 -0.37 5.79 2.30
C ARG A 85 -0.69 4.47 1.60
N LEU A 86 -1.95 4.10 1.70
CA LEU A 86 -2.55 2.92 1.08
C LEU A 86 -2.73 3.05 -0.44
N ALA A 87 -2.38 1.98 -1.14
CA ALA A 87 -2.81 1.70 -2.51
C ALA A 87 -3.12 0.20 -2.65
N PHE A 88 -4.05 -0.12 -3.55
CA PHE A 88 -4.32 -1.50 -3.95
C PHE A 88 -3.68 -1.75 -5.31
N TYR A 89 -3.14 -2.94 -5.53
CA TYR A 89 -2.75 -3.39 -6.85
C TYR A 89 -3.65 -4.56 -7.24
N GLN A 90 -4.37 -4.43 -8.35
CA GLN A 90 -5.31 -5.44 -8.83
C GLN A 90 -5.15 -5.63 -10.33
N CYS A 91 -4.89 -6.86 -10.77
CA CYS A 91 -4.81 -7.18 -12.19
C CYS A 91 -6.19 -7.45 -12.81
N GLU A 92 -7.15 -8.01 -12.06
CA GLU A 92 -8.43 -8.47 -12.61
C GLU A 92 -9.58 -8.32 -11.59
N GLY A 93 -10.77 -7.94 -12.07
CA GLY A 93 -12.01 -7.86 -11.28
C GLY A 93 -12.42 -6.45 -10.84
N THR A 94 -13.56 -6.37 -10.14
CA THR A 94 -14.10 -5.12 -9.58
C THR A 94 -13.88 -5.13 -8.06
N LEU A 95 -13.31 -4.06 -7.51
CA LEU A 95 -13.22 -3.93 -6.05
C LEU A 95 -14.61 -3.65 -5.44
N PRO A 96 -14.90 -4.17 -4.25
CA PRO A 96 -16.03 -3.72 -3.45
C PRO A 96 -16.01 -2.21 -3.24
N GLY A 97 -17.18 -1.58 -3.25
CA GLY A 97 -17.33 -0.12 -3.16
C GLY A 97 -16.65 0.50 -1.92
N TYR A 98 -16.50 -0.26 -0.83
CA TYR A 98 -15.82 0.23 0.37
C TYR A 98 -14.32 0.50 0.15
N LEU A 99 -13.69 -0.10 -0.86
CA LEU A 99 -12.29 0.12 -1.21
C LEU A 99 -12.05 1.27 -2.18
N GLU A 100 -13.09 1.78 -2.85
CA GLU A 100 -12.96 2.85 -3.86
C GLU A 100 -12.41 4.18 -3.31
N ARG A 101 -12.40 4.32 -1.98
CA ARG A 101 -11.80 5.46 -1.28
C ARG A 101 -10.29 5.58 -1.55
N TRP A 102 -9.60 4.46 -1.76
CA TRP A 102 -8.14 4.41 -1.94
C TRP A 102 -7.75 4.23 -3.41
N PRO A 103 -6.53 4.63 -3.80
CA PRO A 103 -6.02 4.43 -5.15
C PRO A 103 -5.89 2.94 -5.49
N THR A 104 -6.24 2.58 -6.73
CA THR A 104 -6.09 1.23 -7.28
C THR A 104 -5.21 1.25 -8.52
N LEU A 105 -4.16 0.45 -8.48
CA LEU A 105 -3.14 0.31 -9.51
C LEU A 105 -3.48 -0.93 -10.34
N ASN A 106 -3.96 -0.72 -11.57
CA ASN A 106 -4.41 -1.80 -12.44
C ASN A 106 -3.42 -2.14 -13.56
N ARG A 107 -2.36 -1.34 -13.68
CA ARG A 107 -1.35 -1.46 -14.74
C ARG A 107 0.02 -1.16 -14.16
N ARG A 108 1.06 -1.64 -14.84
CA ARG A 108 2.46 -1.37 -14.44
C ARG A 108 2.77 0.12 -14.44
N GLU A 109 2.25 0.88 -15.40
CA GLU A 109 2.36 2.34 -15.47
C GLU A 109 1.83 3.04 -14.22
N HIS A 110 0.82 2.45 -13.56
CA HIS A 110 0.27 3.01 -12.33
C HIS A 110 1.26 2.88 -11.16
N ILE A 111 2.18 1.91 -11.20
CA ILE A 111 3.27 1.78 -10.23
C ILE A 111 4.23 2.95 -10.37
N ASP A 112 4.50 3.41 -11.60
CA ASP A 112 5.34 4.59 -11.85
C ASP A 112 4.69 5.87 -11.30
N LEU A 113 3.36 6.00 -11.43
CA LEU A 113 2.61 7.09 -10.80
C LEU A 113 2.71 7.05 -9.27
N PHE A 114 2.65 5.87 -8.67
CA PHE A 114 2.86 5.70 -7.22
C PHE A 114 4.28 6.12 -6.81
N VAL A 115 5.31 5.71 -7.56
CA VAL A 115 6.71 6.12 -7.34
C VAL A 115 6.84 7.63 -7.39
N SER A 116 6.27 8.27 -8.42
CA SER A 116 6.30 9.73 -8.57
C SER A 116 5.65 10.42 -7.38
N ALA A 117 4.44 10.00 -6.98
CA ALA A 117 3.75 10.56 -5.81
C ALA A 117 4.55 10.36 -4.50
N TYR A 118 5.23 9.22 -4.35
CA TYR A 118 6.10 8.94 -3.21
C TYR A 118 7.28 9.91 -3.12
N HIS A 119 7.95 10.20 -4.24
CA HIS A 119 9.07 11.15 -4.26
C HIS A 119 8.62 12.60 -4.06
N ASP A 120 7.47 12.97 -4.61
CA ASP A 120 6.85 14.28 -4.37
C ASP A 120 6.58 14.47 -2.88
N GLU A 121 6.00 13.46 -2.21
CA GLU A 121 5.77 13.50 -0.77
C GLU A 121 7.09 13.58 0.01
N GLN A 122 8.10 12.78 -0.36
CA GLN A 122 9.40 12.82 0.31
C GLN A 122 10.04 14.22 0.23
N THR A 123 9.87 14.90 -0.90
CA THR A 123 10.35 16.28 -1.13
C THR A 123 9.57 17.27 -0.27
N PHE A 124 8.24 17.18 -0.27
CA PHE A 124 7.36 18.05 0.52
C PHE A 124 7.57 17.89 2.03
N ARG A 125 7.75 16.65 2.50
CA ARG A 125 8.01 16.34 3.91
C ARG A 125 9.34 16.90 4.42
N ARG A 126 10.34 17.04 3.55
CA ARG A 126 11.60 17.72 3.90
C ARG A 126 11.41 19.23 4.09
N ALA A 127 10.39 19.82 3.45
CA ALA A 127 10.14 21.26 3.49
C ALA A 127 9.30 21.72 4.69
N ILE A 128 8.52 20.82 5.33
CA ILE A 128 7.60 21.19 6.42
C ILE A 128 8.06 20.58 7.76
N SER A 129 8.28 21.45 8.75
CA SER A 129 8.60 21.09 10.13
C SER A 129 7.58 21.70 11.10
N LYS A 130 6.61 20.89 11.55
CA LYS A 130 6.04 20.80 12.92
C LYS A 130 4.59 20.29 12.92
N ASP A 131 4.25 19.65 14.03
CA ASP A 131 3.10 18.80 14.34
C ASP A 131 3.03 17.51 13.52
N ALA A 132 3.15 16.37 14.22
CA ALA A 132 3.43 15.08 13.58
C ALA A 132 2.17 14.27 13.26
N ALA A 133 1.16 14.25 14.15
CA ALA A 133 0.04 13.32 14.02
C ALA A 133 -1.05 13.82 13.05
N GLU A 134 -1.54 15.03 13.25
CA GLU A 134 -2.59 15.62 12.40
C GLU A 134 -2.08 15.89 10.98
N THR A 135 -0.84 16.40 10.87
CA THR A 135 -0.12 16.52 9.60
C THR A 135 0.06 15.17 8.90
N ASN A 136 0.31 14.09 9.63
CA ASN A 136 0.46 12.77 9.02
C ASN A 136 -0.85 12.25 8.40
N ARG A 137 -1.99 12.49 9.07
CA ARG A 137 -3.31 12.16 8.52
C ARG A 137 -3.63 12.98 7.27
N ASN A 138 -3.44 14.30 7.34
CA ASN A 138 -3.72 15.19 6.20
C ASN A 138 -2.83 14.85 5.00
N ASN A 139 -1.56 14.52 5.23
CA ASN A 139 -0.65 14.09 4.18
C ASN A 139 -1.07 12.75 3.57
N ALA A 140 -1.58 11.80 4.36
CA ALA A 140 -2.11 10.54 3.83
C ALA A 140 -3.33 10.77 2.93
N GLU A 141 -4.28 11.59 3.38
CA GLU A 141 -5.47 11.93 2.59
C GLU A 141 -5.11 12.69 1.31
N PHE A 142 -4.14 13.62 1.37
CA PHE A 142 -3.61 14.33 0.20
C PHE A 142 -2.96 13.35 -0.79
N PHE A 143 -2.09 12.45 -0.31
CA PHE A 143 -1.47 11.43 -1.15
C PHE A 143 -2.52 10.57 -1.87
N HIS A 144 -3.57 10.13 -1.16
CA HIS A 144 -4.66 9.35 -1.75
C HIS A 144 -5.43 10.13 -2.81
N ALA A 145 -5.76 11.39 -2.55
CA ALA A 145 -6.49 12.23 -3.49
C ALA A 145 -5.66 12.53 -4.75
N ASP A 146 -4.39 12.88 -4.57
CA ASP A 146 -3.47 13.19 -5.66
C ASP A 146 -3.20 11.97 -6.55
N LEU A 147 -2.85 10.84 -5.95
CA LEU A 147 -2.60 9.61 -6.71
C LEU A 147 -3.86 9.15 -7.48
N ARG A 148 -5.05 9.21 -6.85
CA ARG A 148 -6.31 8.91 -7.56
C ARG A 148 -6.57 9.87 -8.73
N ALA A 149 -6.25 11.14 -8.58
CA ALA A 149 -6.40 12.12 -9.66
C ALA A 149 -5.44 11.80 -10.82
N ARG A 150 -4.19 11.42 -10.55
CA ARG A 150 -3.21 10.98 -11.57
C ARG A 150 -3.70 9.72 -12.30
N LEU A 151 -4.15 8.71 -11.55
CA LEU A 151 -4.65 7.44 -12.11
C LEU A 151 -5.86 7.63 -13.04
N ARG A 152 -6.76 8.58 -12.73
CA ARG A 152 -7.92 8.88 -13.59
C ARG A 152 -7.57 9.63 -14.86
N ARG A 153 -6.48 10.40 -14.85
CA ARG A 153 -6.07 11.25 -15.97
C ARG A 153 -5.25 10.49 -17.02
N GLY A 154 -4.65 9.35 -16.66
CA GLY A 154 -3.98 8.45 -17.61
C GLY A 154 -2.75 9.05 -18.29
N PHE A 155 -1.99 9.88 -17.57
CA PHE A 155 -0.71 10.43 -18.04
C PHE A 155 0.45 9.47 -17.79
#